data_AF-A0A7S2ALS1-F1
#
_entry.id   AF-A0A7S2ALS1-F1
#
_cell.length_a   1.000
_cell.length_b   1.000
_cell.length_c   1.000
_cell.angle_alpha   90.00
_cell.angle_beta   90.00
_cell.angle_gamma   90.00
#
_symmetry.space_group_name_H-M   'P 1'
#
loop_
_entity.id
_entity.type
_entity.pdbx_description
1 polymer ?
#
loop_
_entity_poly.entity_id
_entity_poly.type
_entity_poly.pdbx_seq_one_letter_code
_entity_poly.pdbx_strand_id
1 'polypeptide(L)'
;REPGAWQVHGWLEAISRSRMGGSPSIFSKEHRGRKRGGAAAGPQALGRAGRMAYIQRSMALEELDRILPRLVDQGLPDGGEFLLADLDASERTSMLISLLIWHGYLPMGGMGMLLPKIHQERCILPPRDVHVGKKVRKRAKGFHLSINTPWP
;
A
#
# COMPACT_ATOMS: atom_id res chain seq x y z
N ARG A 1 34.05 8.07 -15.24
CA ARG A 1 32.96 8.18 -16.22
C ARG A 1 31.77 7.44 -15.61
N GLU A 2 30.86 8.17 -14.97
CA GLU A 2 29.69 7.60 -14.32
C GLU A 2 28.55 7.41 -15.33
N PRO A 3 27.99 6.20 -15.48
CA PRO A 3 26.76 5.99 -16.22
C PRO A 3 25.61 5.78 -15.22
N GLY A 4 24.64 6.70 -15.13
CA GLY A 4 23.42 6.38 -14.37
C GLY A 4 22.47 7.52 -13.99
N ALA A 5 22.89 8.78 -14.02
CA ALA A 5 22.04 9.88 -13.55
C ALA A 5 20.86 10.22 -14.50
N TRP A 6 20.94 9.87 -15.78
CA TRP A 6 19.99 10.34 -16.80
C TRP A 6 18.75 9.46 -17.02
N GLN A 7 18.73 8.22 -16.54
CA GLN A 7 17.58 7.31 -16.74
C GLN A 7 16.49 7.41 -15.65
N VAL A 8 16.88 7.76 -14.42
CA VAL A 8 15.93 7.90 -13.29
C VAL A 8 15.05 9.15 -13.44
N HIS A 9 15.58 10.23 -14.03
CA HIS A 9 14.80 11.43 -14.33
C HIS A 9 13.72 11.19 -15.39
N GLY A 10 14.02 10.41 -16.43
CA GLY A 10 13.03 10.04 -17.44
C GLY A 10 11.88 9.21 -16.88
N TRP A 11 12.15 8.38 -15.87
CA TRP A 11 11.14 7.52 -15.23
C TRP A 11 10.21 8.30 -14.30
N LEU A 12 10.74 9.22 -13.48
CA LEU A 12 9.92 10.11 -12.65
C LEU A 12 9.01 11.00 -13.53
N GLU A 13 9.48 11.42 -14.71
CA GLU A 13 8.64 12.11 -15.69
C GLU A 13 7.61 11.20 -16.37
N ALA A 14 7.96 9.95 -16.69
CA ALA A 14 7.04 9.00 -17.32
C ALA A 14 5.86 8.63 -16.41
N ILE A 15 6.08 8.50 -15.09
CA ILE A 15 5.02 8.32 -14.09
C ILE A 15 4.06 9.51 -14.07
N SER A 16 4.57 10.74 -14.19
CA SER A 16 3.76 11.96 -14.17
C SER A 16 2.83 12.10 -15.40
N ARG A 17 3.17 11.45 -16.52
CA ARG A 17 2.44 11.58 -17.81
C ARG A 17 1.35 10.51 -18.05
N SER A 18 1.21 9.52 -17.17
CA SER A 18 0.18 8.47 -17.26
C SER A 18 -1.22 8.98 -16.84
N ARG A 19 -1.83 9.85 -17.66
CA ARG A 19 -3.28 10.11 -17.67
C ARG A 19 -3.83 9.56 -18.98
N MET A 20 -4.91 8.76 -18.91
CA MET A 20 -6.08 8.78 -19.82
C MET A 20 -6.98 7.56 -19.55
N GLY A 21 -8.25 7.82 -19.18
CA GLY A 21 -9.36 6.86 -19.40
C GLY A 21 -10.25 6.54 -18.19
N GLY A 22 -11.37 7.26 -18.05
CA GLY A 22 -12.62 6.69 -17.52
C GLY A 22 -13.00 7.05 -16.08
N SER A 23 -13.85 8.08 -15.93
CA SER A 23 -14.65 8.29 -14.72
C SER A 23 -15.87 7.35 -14.72
N PRO A 24 -16.21 6.71 -13.60
CA PRO A 24 -17.58 6.24 -13.35
C PRO A 24 -18.34 7.27 -12.51
N SER A 25 -19.48 7.72 -13.02
CA SER A 25 -20.48 8.52 -12.31
C SER A 25 -21.02 7.75 -11.10
N ILE A 26 -20.86 8.30 -9.90
CA ILE A 26 -21.46 7.75 -8.67
C ILE A 26 -22.88 8.28 -8.54
N PHE A 27 -23.84 7.36 -8.65
CA PHE A 27 -25.26 7.59 -8.46
C PHE A 27 -25.57 7.79 -6.96
N SER A 28 -26.22 8.91 -6.67
CA SER A 28 -26.68 9.32 -5.34
C SER A 28 -27.87 8.47 -4.88
N LYS A 29 -27.82 7.93 -3.66
CA LYS A 29 -29.03 7.59 -2.89
C LYS A 29 -28.88 7.98 -1.43
N GLU A 30 -29.74 8.90 -1.06
CA GLU A 30 -29.95 9.58 0.20
C GLU A 30 -30.58 8.64 1.25
N HIS A 31 -29.99 8.56 2.45
CA HIS A 31 -30.67 8.01 3.63
C HIS A 31 -30.70 9.05 4.75
N ARG A 32 -31.93 9.46 5.10
CA ARG A 32 -32.24 10.35 6.23
C ARG A 32 -32.08 9.63 7.57
N GLY A 33 -31.36 10.25 8.50
CA GLY A 33 -31.33 9.89 9.92
C GLY A 33 -30.80 11.02 10.81
N ARG A 34 -31.70 11.65 11.59
CA ARG A 34 -31.45 12.55 12.76
C ARG A 34 -30.60 11.81 13.84
N LYS A 35 -29.81 12.37 14.77
CA LYS A 35 -29.74 13.69 15.45
C LYS A 35 -28.40 13.81 16.23
N ARG A 36 -27.89 15.06 16.32
CA ARG A 36 -27.19 15.76 17.43
C ARG A 36 -25.83 15.26 17.98
N GLY A 37 -24.83 16.15 17.80
CA GLY A 37 -24.05 16.70 18.92
C GLY A 37 -22.55 16.44 18.87
N GLY A 38 -21.75 17.48 18.60
CA GLY A 38 -20.33 17.52 18.99
C GLY A 38 -19.37 17.98 17.88
N ALA A 39 -18.76 19.15 18.12
CA ALA A 39 -17.55 19.69 17.49
C ALA A 39 -17.51 19.80 15.96
N ALA A 40 -17.50 21.04 15.48
CA ALA A 40 -17.15 21.40 14.11
C ALA A 40 -15.68 21.02 13.83
N ALA A 41 -15.44 19.78 13.41
CA ALA A 41 -14.28 19.44 12.60
C ALA A 41 -14.52 20.03 11.21
N GLY A 42 -13.73 21.04 10.84
CA GLY A 42 -13.79 21.65 9.51
C GLY A 42 -13.60 20.61 8.41
N PRO A 43 -14.12 20.85 7.20
CA PRO A 43 -13.96 19.95 6.06
C PRO A 43 -12.53 20.10 5.50
N GLN A 44 -11.54 19.56 6.19
CA GLN A 44 -10.13 19.56 5.74
C GLN A 44 -9.45 18.18 5.83
N ALA A 45 -10.20 17.10 6.09
CA ALA A 45 -9.66 15.73 6.07
C ALA A 45 -10.00 14.95 4.79
N LEU A 46 -10.29 15.65 3.69
CA LEU A 46 -10.47 15.12 2.33
C LEU A 46 -9.44 15.80 1.42
N GLY A 47 -8.17 15.68 1.77
CA GLY A 47 -7.11 16.50 1.19
C GLY A 47 -5.88 15.69 0.83
N ARG A 48 -5.77 15.36 -0.46
CA ARG A 48 -4.67 14.65 -1.15
C ARG A 48 -4.70 13.12 -1.03
N ALA A 49 -5.53 12.50 -1.86
CA ALA A 49 -5.04 11.32 -2.56
C ALA A 49 -3.83 11.79 -3.40
N GLY A 50 -2.62 11.64 -2.86
CA GLY A 50 -1.39 11.90 -3.59
C GLY A 50 -1.40 11.09 -4.89
N ARG A 51 -0.71 11.59 -5.92
CA ARG A 51 -0.62 10.86 -7.20
C ARG A 51 -0.04 9.48 -6.95
N MET A 52 -0.68 8.47 -7.50
CA MET A 52 -0.20 7.11 -7.42
C MET A 52 0.73 6.83 -8.61
N ALA A 53 1.72 5.96 -8.43
CA ALA A 53 2.68 5.62 -9.48
C ALA A 53 2.50 4.18 -9.96
N TYR A 54 2.51 3.97 -11.27
CA TYR A 54 2.23 2.67 -11.85
C TYR A 54 3.52 1.88 -12.16
N ILE A 55 3.61 0.65 -11.67
CA ILE A 55 4.67 -0.31 -11.98
C ILE A 55 4.32 -0.97 -13.30
N GLN A 56 5.08 -0.63 -14.35
CA GLN A 56 4.86 -1.17 -15.68
C GLN A 56 5.09 -2.68 -15.70
N ARG A 57 4.17 -3.43 -16.34
CA ARG A 57 4.29 -4.90 -16.44
C ARG A 57 5.56 -5.33 -17.17
N SER A 58 6.03 -4.53 -18.12
CA SER A 58 7.24 -4.75 -18.90
C SER A 58 8.55 -4.44 -18.15
N MET A 59 8.49 -3.78 -16.98
CA MET A 59 9.68 -3.44 -16.20
C MET A 59 10.35 -4.71 -15.64
N ALA A 60 11.66 -4.85 -15.79
CA ALA A 60 12.40 -5.96 -15.19
C ALA A 60 12.36 -5.87 -13.65
N LEU A 61 12.27 -7.00 -12.95
CA LEU A 61 12.22 -6.98 -11.47
C LEU A 61 13.53 -6.47 -10.87
N GLU A 62 14.65 -6.74 -11.53
CA GLU A 62 15.99 -6.28 -11.16
C GLU A 62 16.13 -4.77 -11.31
N GLU A 63 15.41 -4.17 -12.25
CA GLU A 63 15.35 -2.71 -12.40
C GLU A 63 14.51 -2.11 -11.26
N LEU A 64 13.34 -2.70 -11.00
CA LEU A 64 12.48 -2.27 -9.91
C LEU A 64 13.18 -2.37 -8.55
N ASP A 65 13.90 -3.45 -8.28
CA ASP A 65 14.69 -3.68 -7.06
C ASP A 65 15.69 -2.54 -6.78
N ARG A 66 16.33 -1.99 -7.83
CA ARG A 66 17.26 -0.86 -7.69
C ARG A 66 16.56 0.46 -7.37
N ILE A 67 15.30 0.60 -7.76
CA ILE A 67 14.52 1.86 -7.62
C ILE A 67 13.80 1.90 -6.28
N LEU A 68 13.25 0.78 -5.81
CA LEU A 68 12.39 0.71 -4.63
C LEU A 68 12.99 1.34 -3.37
N PRO A 69 14.27 1.09 -2.98
CA PRO A 69 14.88 1.73 -1.81
C PRO A 69 14.81 3.26 -1.86
N ARG A 70 15.08 3.83 -3.04
CA ARG A 70 15.09 5.29 -3.23
C ARG A 70 13.69 5.87 -3.04
N LEU A 71 12.66 5.17 -3.51
CA LEU A 71 11.26 5.59 -3.32
C LEU A 71 10.80 5.49 -1.87
N VAL A 72 11.33 4.52 -1.11
CA VAL A 72 11.04 4.41 0.32
C VAL A 72 11.66 5.57 1.08
N ASP A 73 12.91 5.89 0.79
CA ASP A 73 13.66 6.95 1.49
C ASP A 73 13.19 8.36 1.10
N GLN A 74 12.85 8.57 -0.17
CA GLN A 74 12.54 9.89 -0.72
C GLN A 74 11.04 10.14 -0.88
N GLY A 75 10.22 9.11 -0.71
CA GLY A 75 8.80 9.13 -1.04
C GLY A 75 8.53 9.06 -2.54
N LEU A 76 7.25 8.96 -2.90
CA LEU A 76 6.83 9.05 -4.31
C LEU A 76 6.74 10.51 -4.75
N PRO A 77 6.88 10.77 -6.07
CA PRO A 77 6.58 12.07 -6.65
C PRO A 77 5.24 12.62 -6.18
N ASP A 78 5.17 13.95 -6.03
CA ASP A 78 3.96 14.67 -5.64
C ASP A 78 3.38 14.26 -4.26
N GLY A 79 4.18 13.60 -3.43
CA GLY A 79 3.77 13.13 -2.10
C GLY A 79 2.82 11.93 -2.14
N GLY A 80 2.90 11.12 -3.21
CA GLY A 80 2.17 9.86 -3.29
C GLY A 80 2.60 8.86 -2.20
N GLU A 81 1.69 7.97 -1.82
CA GLU A 81 1.97 6.86 -0.89
C GLU A 81 1.81 5.49 -1.52
N PHE A 82 1.23 5.41 -2.73
CA PHE A 82 0.80 4.16 -3.34
C PHE A 82 1.48 3.95 -4.70
N LEU A 83 2.02 2.76 -4.86
CA LEU A 83 2.27 2.18 -6.17
C LEU A 83 1.01 1.46 -6.66
N LEU A 84 0.92 1.20 -7.97
CA LEU A 84 -0.05 0.29 -8.56
C LEU A 84 0.65 -0.75 -9.42
N ALA A 85 0.17 -1.98 -9.40
CA ALA A 85 0.54 -3.01 -10.36
C ALA A 85 -0.68 -3.90 -10.66
N ASP A 86 -0.80 -4.39 -11.89
CA ASP A 86 -1.78 -5.43 -12.19
C ASP A 86 -1.37 -6.74 -11.54
N LEU A 87 -2.36 -7.48 -11.02
CA LEU A 87 -2.17 -8.84 -10.52
C LEU A 87 -2.61 -9.85 -11.58
N ASP A 88 -1.79 -10.87 -11.76
CA ASP A 88 -2.14 -12.08 -12.50
C ASP A 88 -1.71 -13.33 -11.73
N ALA A 89 -2.05 -14.52 -12.24
CA ALA A 89 -1.67 -15.78 -11.62
C ALA A 89 -0.22 -16.23 -11.96
N SER A 90 0.65 -15.31 -12.40
CA SER A 90 2.00 -15.65 -12.81
C SER A 90 2.98 -15.69 -11.64
N GLU A 91 4.08 -16.42 -11.81
CA GLU A 91 5.21 -16.44 -10.87
C GLU A 91 5.79 -15.02 -10.63
N ARG A 92 5.78 -14.19 -11.68
CA ARG A 92 6.22 -12.80 -11.59
C ARG A 92 5.43 -12.02 -10.55
N THR A 93 4.12 -12.23 -10.43
CA THR A 93 3.29 -11.56 -9.42
C THR A 93 3.73 -11.91 -7.99
N SER A 94 4.01 -13.19 -7.73
CA SER A 94 4.54 -13.64 -6.43
C SER A 94 5.91 -13.04 -6.11
N MET A 95 6.79 -12.97 -7.11
CA MET A 95 8.10 -12.33 -6.96
C MET A 95 7.98 -10.82 -6.71
N LEU A 96 7.09 -10.14 -7.43
CA LEU A 96 6.81 -8.72 -7.25
C LEU A 96 6.32 -8.43 -5.82
N ILE A 97 5.36 -9.21 -5.33
CA ILE A 97 4.85 -9.06 -3.95
C ILE A 97 5.99 -9.26 -2.94
N SER A 98 6.81 -10.30 -3.13
CA SER A 98 7.94 -10.60 -2.24
C SER A 98 8.96 -9.46 -2.23
N LEU A 99 9.28 -8.91 -3.41
CA LEU A 99 10.20 -7.79 -3.59
C LEU A 99 9.68 -6.52 -2.89
N LEU A 100 8.40 -6.21 -3.04
CA LEU A 100 7.77 -5.07 -2.38
C LEU A 100 7.78 -5.19 -0.86
N ILE A 101 7.47 -6.38 -0.32
CA ILE A 101 7.54 -6.65 1.12
C ILE A 101 8.97 -6.50 1.63
N TRP A 102 9.96 -7.01 0.88
CA TRP A 102 11.38 -6.92 1.23
C TRP A 102 11.83 -5.47 1.41
N HIS A 103 11.41 -4.59 0.51
CA HIS A 103 11.67 -3.13 0.61
C HIS A 103 10.71 -2.41 1.59
N GLY A 104 9.83 -3.16 2.25
CA GLY A 104 9.00 -2.68 3.34
C GLY A 104 7.74 -1.92 2.91
N TYR A 105 7.25 -2.17 1.70
CA TYR A 105 5.90 -1.79 1.31
C TYR A 105 4.88 -2.70 1.99
N LEU A 106 3.70 -2.16 2.29
CA LEU A 106 2.53 -2.95 2.67
C LEU A 106 1.77 -3.34 1.40
N PRO A 107 1.80 -4.61 0.94
CA PRO A 107 1.01 -5.02 -0.21
C PRO A 107 -0.46 -5.12 0.18
N MET A 108 -1.30 -4.34 -0.48
CA MET A 108 -2.76 -4.49 -0.42
C MET A 108 -3.26 -4.94 -1.78
N GLY A 109 -4.22 -5.86 -1.81
CA GLY A 109 -4.78 -6.39 -3.06
C GLY A 109 -6.28 -6.19 -3.14
N GLY A 110 -6.80 -6.00 -4.35
CA GLY A 110 -8.24 -5.94 -4.61
C GLY A 110 -8.53 -5.68 -6.08
N MET A 111 -9.64 -6.23 -6.59
CA MET A 111 -10.11 -5.99 -7.97
C MET A 111 -9.04 -6.28 -9.05
N GLY A 112 -8.22 -7.32 -8.86
CA GLY A 112 -7.15 -7.67 -9.81
C GLY A 112 -5.95 -6.72 -9.81
N MET A 113 -5.82 -5.86 -8.79
CA MET A 113 -4.70 -4.92 -8.65
C MET A 113 -3.99 -5.08 -7.31
N LEU A 114 -2.70 -4.78 -7.34
CA LEU A 114 -1.85 -4.59 -6.17
C LEU A 114 -1.69 -3.09 -5.93
N LEU A 115 -1.82 -2.70 -4.66
CA LEU A 115 -1.68 -1.34 -4.15
C LEU A 115 -0.61 -1.32 -3.05
N PRO A 116 0.68 -1.42 -3.38
CA PRO A 116 1.75 -1.36 -2.40
C PRO A 116 1.81 0.04 -1.79
N LYS A 117 1.65 0.12 -0.47
CA LYS A 117 1.72 1.40 0.27
C LYS A 117 3.09 1.59 0.91
N ILE A 118 3.66 2.79 0.75
CA ILE A 118 4.81 3.27 1.50
C ILE A 118 4.31 3.92 2.80
N HIS A 119 4.86 3.48 3.92
CA HIS A 119 4.61 4.08 5.22
C HIS A 119 5.79 4.99 5.60
N GLN A 120 5.54 6.30 5.66
CA GLN A 120 6.52 7.26 6.22
C GLN A 120 6.72 7.02 7.72
N GLU A 121 5.64 6.63 8.41
CA GLU A 121 5.66 6.19 9.79
C GLU A 121 5.10 4.77 9.89
N ARG A 122 5.89 3.86 10.48
CA ARG A 122 5.51 2.45 10.63
C ARG A 122 4.98 2.17 12.03
N CYS A 123 3.83 1.52 12.10
CA CYS A 123 3.30 0.97 13.35
C CYS A 123 4.03 -0.34 13.67
N ILE A 124 5.12 -0.25 14.44
CA ILE A 124 5.86 -1.44 14.90
C ILE A 124 5.39 -1.75 16.33
N LEU A 125 4.92 -2.98 16.54
CA LEU A 125 4.59 -3.51 17.87
C LEU A 125 5.62 -4.57 18.24
N PRO A 126 6.61 -4.26 19.10
CA PRO A 126 7.55 -5.27 19.57
C PRO A 126 6.80 -6.39 20.29
N PRO A 127 7.11 -7.68 20.06
CA PRO A 127 6.38 -8.78 20.68
C PRO A 127 6.34 -8.75 22.21
N ARG A 128 7.39 -8.22 22.84
CA ARG A 128 7.49 -8.04 24.30
C ARG A 128 6.54 -6.97 24.87
N ASP A 129 6.11 -6.03 24.03
CA ASP A 129 5.29 -4.89 24.42
C ASP A 129 3.80 -5.14 24.15
N VAL A 130 3.46 -6.34 23.65
CA VAL A 130 2.06 -6.75 23.43
C VAL A 130 1.35 -6.87 24.77
N HIS A 131 0.43 -5.95 25.04
CA HIS A 131 -0.43 -6.03 26.21
C HIS A 131 -1.44 -7.17 26.08
N VAL A 132 -1.32 -8.19 26.94
CA VAL A 132 -2.31 -9.28 27.03
C VAL A 132 -3.13 -9.14 28.31
N GLY A 133 -4.41 -8.77 28.18
CA GLY A 133 -5.30 -8.60 29.32
C GLY A 133 -5.59 -9.91 30.07
N LYS A 134 -5.82 -9.82 31.40
CA LYS A 134 -6.09 -11.00 32.27
C LYS A 134 -7.29 -11.83 31.77
N LYS A 135 -8.35 -11.19 31.26
CA LYS A 135 -9.52 -11.87 30.68
C LYS A 135 -9.16 -12.65 29.41
N VAL A 136 -8.33 -12.07 28.54
CA VAL A 136 -7.83 -12.71 27.31
C VAL A 136 -7.00 -13.94 27.68
N ARG A 137 -6.05 -13.82 28.62
CA ARG A 137 -5.24 -14.96 29.09
C ARG A 137 -6.09 -16.12 29.62
N LYS A 138 -7.15 -15.83 30.38
CA LYS A 138 -8.06 -16.87 30.89
C LYS A 138 -8.79 -17.57 29.74
N ARG A 139 -9.32 -16.81 28.78
CA ARG A 139 -10.05 -17.34 27.63
C ARG A 139 -9.16 -18.13 26.68
N ALA A 140 -7.92 -17.71 26.47
CA ALA A 140 -6.98 -18.33 25.54
C ALA A 140 -6.63 -19.79 25.90
N LYS A 141 -6.76 -20.20 27.16
CA LYS A 141 -6.41 -21.56 27.62
C LYS A 141 -7.18 -22.70 26.94
N GLY A 142 -8.37 -22.41 26.39
CA GLY A 142 -9.19 -23.41 25.69
C GLY A 142 -8.90 -23.53 24.19
N PHE A 143 -7.92 -22.79 23.67
CA PHE A 143 -7.59 -22.76 22.25
C PHE A 143 -6.20 -23.34 22.01
N HIS A 144 -6.03 -23.96 20.84
CA HIS A 144 -4.74 -24.42 20.35
C HIS A 144 -4.35 -23.59 19.13
N LEU A 145 -3.08 -23.18 19.08
CA LEU A 145 -2.51 -22.49 17.93
C LEU A 145 -1.69 -23.47 17.12
N SER A 146 -1.97 -23.54 15.82
CA SER A 146 -1.15 -24.23 14.83
C SER A 146 -0.59 -23.20 13.84
N ILE A 147 0.61 -23.44 13.32
CA ILE A 147 1.27 -22.55 12.35
C ILE A 147 1.43 -23.33 11.06
N ASN A 148 1.03 -22.72 9.94
CA ASN A 148 1.06 -23.32 8.60
C ASN A 148 0.26 -24.61 8.44
N THR A 149 -0.68 -24.89 9.35
CA THR A 149 -1.62 -25.98 9.24
C THR A 149 -3.02 -25.48 9.54
N PRO A 150 -4.02 -25.79 8.70
CA PRO A 150 -5.41 -25.51 9.02
C PRO A 150 -5.81 -26.30 10.27
N TRP A 151 -6.74 -25.76 11.05
CA TRP A 151 -7.37 -26.51 12.13
C TRP A 151 -8.06 -27.75 11.54
N PRO A 152 -7.85 -28.95 12.10
CA PRO A 152 -8.50 -30.17 11.60
C PRO A 152 -10.03 -30.13 11.72
#